data_AF-A0A3D2IYP6-F1
#
_entry.id   AF-A0A3D2IYP6-F1
#
_cell.length_a   1.000
_cell.length_b   1.000
_cell.length_c   1.000
_cell.angle_alpha   90.00
_cell.angle_beta   90.00
_cell.angle_gamma   90.00
#
_symmetry.space_group_name_H-M   'P 1'
#
loop_
_entity.id
_entity.type
_entity.pdbx_description
1 polymer ?
#
loop_
_entity_poly.entity_id
_entity_poly.type
_entity_poly.pdbx_seq_one_letter_code
_entity_poly.pdbx_strand_id
1 'polypeptide(L)'
;MNDIKDRMDKLEDIKIENFIWVIYIAIIFLSWYANSKEKKYLLYNDEQSKREYQNLLILIFSILVIVYYYFAKASYDDYIKLKNENNDRKKNLHLALFIGSFLVLISGVIFLSIAIMDENIDVELAFN
;
A
#
# COMPACT_ATOMS: atom_id res chain seq x y z
N MET A 1 -18.51 18.71 21.06
CA MET A 1 -17.65 17.52 20.87
C MET A 1 -16.51 17.63 21.89
N ASN A 2 -16.21 16.57 22.66
CA ASN A 2 -15.26 16.68 23.78
C ASN A 2 -13.82 16.66 23.24
N ASP A 3 -13.10 17.78 23.39
CA ASP A 3 -11.76 18.03 22.83
C ASP A 3 -10.70 16.97 23.22
N ILE A 4 -10.89 16.28 24.34
CA ILE A 4 -10.03 15.17 24.76
C ILE A 4 -10.22 13.94 23.86
N LYS A 5 -11.45 13.65 23.41
CA LYS A 5 -11.75 12.49 22.57
C LYS A 5 -11.12 12.62 21.17
N ASP A 6 -11.24 13.80 20.56
CA ASP A 6 -10.62 14.08 19.24
C ASP A 6 -9.09 13.95 19.27
N ARG A 7 -8.46 14.38 20.37
CA ARG A 7 -7.02 14.21 20.57
C ARG A 7 -6.62 12.74 20.79
N MET A 8 -7.45 11.96 21.49
CA MET A 8 -7.19 10.53 21.67
C MET A 8 -7.29 9.76 20.36
N ASP A 9 -8.32 10.03 19.55
CA ASP A 9 -8.52 9.39 18.24
C ASP A 9 -7.30 9.67 17.33
N LYS A 10 -6.82 10.93 17.26
CA LYS A 10 -5.60 11.29 16.52
C LYS A 10 -4.34 10.59 17.01
N LEU A 11 -4.19 10.39 18.33
CA LEU A 11 -3.04 9.67 18.88
C LEU A 11 -3.08 8.18 18.52
N GLU A 12 -4.27 7.60 18.34
CA GLU A 12 -4.44 6.24 17.87
C GLU A 12 -4.07 6.13 16.38
N ASP A 13 -4.51 7.07 15.56
CA ASP A 13 -4.13 7.16 14.14
C ASP A 13 -2.60 7.22 13.97
N ILE A 14 -1.92 8.08 14.73
CA ILE A 14 -0.45 8.20 14.70
C ILE A 14 0.25 6.88 15.06
N LYS A 15 -0.28 6.11 16.01
CA LYS A 15 0.29 4.81 16.37
C LYS A 15 0.19 3.83 15.20
N ILE A 16 -0.94 3.83 14.50
CA ILE A 16 -1.15 2.97 13.34
C ILE A 16 -0.25 3.40 12.19
N GLU A 17 -0.13 4.70 11.93
CA GLU A 17 0.81 5.25 10.94
C GLU A 17 2.25 4.82 11.23
N ASN A 18 2.70 4.90 12.49
CA ASN A 18 4.04 4.43 12.89
C ASN A 18 4.24 2.93 12.65
N PHE A 19 3.21 2.11 12.89
CA PHE A 19 3.26 0.69 12.59
C PHE A 19 3.37 0.42 11.08
N ILE A 20 2.63 1.17 10.26
CA ILE A 20 2.70 1.09 8.81
C ILE A 20 4.09 1.52 8.30
N TRP A 21 4.72 2.52 8.91
CA TRP A 21 6.11 2.89 8.60
C TRP A 21 7.09 1.74 8.81
N VAL A 22 6.93 0.96 9.88
CA VAL A 22 7.75 -0.24 10.11
C VAL A 22 7.52 -1.28 9.01
N ILE A 23 6.29 -1.45 8.54
CA ILE A 23 5.98 -2.32 7.39
C ILE A 23 6.71 -1.82 6.13
N TYR A 24 6.70 -0.51 5.84
CA TYR A 24 7.41 0.03 4.69
C TYR A 24 8.92 -0.20 4.76
N ILE A 25 9.52 -0.08 5.94
CA ILE A 25 10.95 -0.42 6.14
C ILE A 25 11.20 -1.90 5.81
N ALA A 26 10.34 -2.81 6.27
CA ALA A 26 10.46 -4.23 5.95
C ALA A 26 10.32 -4.50 4.44
N ILE A 27 9.40 -3.81 3.78
CA ILE A 27 9.23 -3.87 2.33
C ILE A 27 10.51 -3.43 1.61
N ILE A 28 11.14 -2.33 2.02
CA ILE A 28 12.39 -1.86 1.39
C ILE A 28 13.48 -2.95 1.41
N PHE A 29 13.65 -3.63 2.55
CA PHE A 29 14.60 -4.74 2.64
C PHE A 29 14.21 -5.94 1.77
N LEU A 30 12.92 -6.29 1.71
CA LEU A 30 12.42 -7.35 0.85
C LEU A 30 12.60 -7.02 -0.64
N SER A 31 12.30 -5.79 -1.05
CA SER A 31 12.49 -5.30 -2.42
C SER A 31 13.97 -5.37 -2.81
N TRP A 32 14.87 -4.93 -1.93
CA TRP A 32 16.31 -5.04 -2.18
C TRP A 32 16.76 -6.49 -2.35
N TYR A 33 16.23 -7.41 -1.53
CA TYR A 33 16.50 -8.83 -1.66
C TYR A 33 15.92 -9.41 -2.96
N ALA A 34 14.70 -9.02 -3.36
CA ALA A 34 14.09 -9.42 -4.63
C ALA A 34 14.98 -9.02 -5.82
N ASN A 35 15.46 -7.77 -5.87
CA ASN A 35 16.35 -7.30 -6.93
C ASN A 35 17.65 -8.12 -7.02
N SER A 36 18.14 -8.65 -5.90
CA SER A 36 19.31 -9.54 -5.94
C SER A 36 19.02 -10.87 -6.66
N LYS A 37 17.78 -11.38 -6.56
CA LYS A 37 17.32 -12.59 -7.23
C LYS A 37 17.09 -12.36 -8.71
N GLU A 38 16.47 -11.25 -9.06
CA GLU A 38 16.32 -10.81 -10.45
C GLU A 38 17.68 -10.71 -11.14
N LYS A 39 18.65 -10.02 -10.52
CA LYS A 39 20.01 -9.92 -11.03
C LYS A 39 20.66 -11.30 -11.25
N LYS A 40 20.44 -12.24 -10.33
CA LYS A 40 20.98 -13.60 -10.46
C LYS A 40 20.34 -14.35 -11.63
N TYR A 41 19.03 -14.21 -11.83
CA TYR A 41 18.35 -14.76 -13.00
C TYR A 41 18.90 -14.16 -14.31
N LEU A 42 18.99 -12.83 -14.41
CA LEU A 42 19.46 -12.16 -15.63
C LEU A 42 20.90 -12.50 -16.02
N LEU A 43 21.78 -12.76 -15.04
CA LEU A 43 23.19 -13.09 -15.30
C LEU A 43 23.41 -14.59 -15.61
N TYR A 44 22.61 -15.47 -15.03
CA TYR A 44 22.88 -16.92 -15.03
C TYR A 44 21.74 -17.77 -15.60
N ASN A 45 20.64 -17.16 -16.07
CA ASN A 45 19.40 -17.85 -16.46
C ASN A 45 18.91 -18.84 -15.38
N ASP A 46 19.05 -18.45 -14.11
CA ASP A 46 18.66 -19.28 -12.97
C ASP A 46 17.14 -19.20 -12.72
N GLU A 47 16.41 -20.17 -13.28
CA GLU A 47 14.95 -20.31 -13.14
C GLU A 47 14.47 -20.38 -11.67
N GLN A 48 15.31 -20.86 -10.74
CA GLN A 48 14.95 -20.83 -9.33
C GLN A 48 14.89 -19.39 -8.81
N SER A 49 15.90 -18.57 -9.13
CA SER A 49 15.94 -17.16 -8.72
C SER A 49 14.80 -16.35 -9.32
N LYS A 50 14.37 -16.67 -10.55
CA LYS A 50 13.19 -16.10 -11.19
C LYS A 50 11.91 -16.34 -10.39
N ARG A 51 11.65 -17.60 -10.00
CA ARG A 51 10.49 -17.95 -9.16
C ARG A 51 10.54 -17.30 -7.80
N GLU A 52 11.72 -17.25 -7.19
CA GLU A 52 11.92 -16.58 -5.90
C GLU A 52 11.64 -15.08 -6.00
N TYR A 53 12.10 -14.42 -7.06
CA TYR A 53 11.79 -13.01 -7.34
C TYR A 53 10.28 -12.78 -7.48
N GLN A 54 9.60 -13.57 -8.32
CA GLN A 54 8.16 -13.44 -8.54
C GLN A 54 7.38 -13.62 -7.23
N ASN A 55 7.71 -14.64 -6.44
CA ASN A 55 7.09 -14.88 -5.14
C ASN A 55 7.31 -13.72 -4.16
N LEU A 56 8.51 -13.10 -4.18
CA LEU A 56 8.79 -11.91 -3.37
C LEU A 56 7.96 -10.72 -3.81
N LEU A 57 7.82 -10.47 -5.12
CA LEU A 57 6.96 -9.40 -5.63
C LEU A 57 5.49 -9.62 -5.24
N ILE A 58 4.96 -10.82 -5.43
CA ILE A 58 3.58 -11.17 -5.03
C ILE A 58 3.40 -10.92 -3.53
N LEU A 59 4.35 -11.33 -2.69
CA LEU A 59 4.30 -11.10 -1.24
C LEU A 59 4.28 -9.60 -0.92
N ILE A 60 5.19 -8.82 -1.51
CA ILE A 60 5.29 -7.38 -1.26
C ILE A 60 4.01 -6.66 -1.70
N PHE A 61 3.54 -6.89 -2.92
CA PHE A 61 2.31 -6.27 -3.42
C PHE A 61 1.07 -6.72 -2.66
N SER A 62 1.03 -7.95 -2.16
CA SER A 62 -0.06 -8.41 -1.29
C SER A 62 -0.11 -7.63 0.03
N ILE A 63 1.04 -7.39 0.66
CA ILE A 63 1.14 -6.57 1.88
C ILE A 63 0.70 -5.13 1.57
N LEU A 64 1.16 -4.56 0.46
CA LEU A 64 0.79 -3.21 0.03
C LEU A 64 -0.72 -3.06 -0.19
N VAL A 65 -1.37 -4.02 -0.86
CA VAL A 65 -2.83 -4.01 -1.07
C VAL A 65 -3.58 -4.00 0.27
N ILE A 66 -3.12 -4.75 1.28
CA ILE A 66 -3.73 -4.75 2.62
C ILE A 66 -3.60 -3.37 3.29
N VAL A 67 -2.40 -2.76 3.22
CA VAL A 67 -2.16 -1.41 3.76
C VAL A 67 -3.00 -0.36 3.05
N TYR A 68 -3.07 -0.42 1.71
CA TYR A 68 -3.89 0.51 0.92
C TYR A 68 -5.37 0.34 1.18
N TYR A 69 -5.84 -0.90 1.38
CA TYR A 69 -7.22 -1.17 1.76
C TYR A 69 -7.54 -0.53 3.12
N TYR A 70 -6.63 -0.64 4.10
CA TYR A 70 -6.79 0.01 5.40
C TYR A 70 -6.97 1.53 5.25
N PHE A 71 -6.10 2.20 4.49
CA PHE A 71 -6.21 3.66 4.28
C PHE A 71 -7.47 4.07 3.49
N ALA A 72 -7.84 3.30 2.47
CA ALA A 72 -9.06 3.53 1.70
C ALA A 72 -10.32 3.41 2.59
N LYS A 73 -10.34 2.42 3.48
CA LYS A 73 -11.43 2.24 4.44
C LYS A 73 -11.46 3.35 5.50
N ALA A 74 -10.32 3.68 6.10
CA ALA A 74 -10.24 4.71 7.13
C ALA A 74 -10.71 6.08 6.62
N SER A 75 -10.23 6.48 5.43
CA SER A 75 -10.64 7.73 4.80
C SER A 75 -12.12 7.74 4.35
N TYR A 76 -12.67 6.59 3.95
CA TYR A 76 -14.10 6.43 3.69
C TYR A 76 -14.94 6.63 4.95
N ASP A 77 -14.56 5.96 6.04
CA ASP A 77 -15.26 6.03 7.32
C ASP A 77 -15.29 7.48 7.84
N ASP A 78 -14.18 8.21 7.69
CA ASP A 78 -14.10 9.63 8.05
C ASP A 78 -14.96 10.53 7.16
N TYR A 79 -14.97 10.29 5.84
CA TYR A 79 -15.86 11.02 4.93
C TYR A 79 -17.34 10.80 5.30
N ILE A 80 -17.75 9.56 5.61
CA ILE A 80 -19.13 9.24 5.97
C ILE A 80 -19.54 9.87 7.31
N LYS A 81 -18.66 9.89 8.32
CA LYS A 81 -18.91 10.58 9.60
C LYS A 81 -19.22 12.07 9.38
N LEU A 82 -18.60 12.69 8.39
CA LEU A 82 -18.74 14.12 8.08
C LEU A 82 -19.91 14.44 7.14
N LYS A 83 -20.64 13.44 6.64
CA LYS A 83 -21.74 13.62 5.68
C LYS A 83 -22.84 14.58 6.18
N ASN A 84 -23.05 14.65 7.50
CA ASN A 84 -24.05 15.49 8.14
C ASN A 84 -23.47 16.78 8.76
N GLU A 85 -22.17 17.07 8.59
CA GLU A 85 -21.57 18.33 9.07
C GLU A 85 -21.87 19.49 8.10
N ASN A 86 -22.16 20.68 8.65
CA ASN A 86 -22.44 21.91 7.87
C ASN A 86 -21.19 22.56 7.23
N ASN A 87 -20.03 21.90 7.26
CA ASN A 87 -18.76 22.44 6.75
C ASN A 87 -18.37 21.80 5.42
N ASP A 88 -18.80 22.40 4.31
CA ASP A 88 -18.54 21.88 2.96
C ASP A 88 -17.05 21.82 2.60
N ARG A 89 -16.22 22.74 3.12
CA ARG A 89 -14.77 22.71 2.86
C ARG A 89 -14.13 21.46 3.47
N LYS A 90 -14.44 21.18 4.74
CA LYS A 90 -13.93 20.00 5.45
C LYS A 90 -14.41 18.72 4.76
N LYS A 91 -15.69 18.64 4.41
CA LYS A 91 -16.27 17.50 3.67
C LYS A 91 -15.53 17.22 2.35
N ASN A 92 -15.26 18.26 1.56
CA ASN A 92 -14.57 18.12 0.28
C ASN A 92 -13.13 17.64 0.43
N LEU A 93 -12.42 18.06 1.49
CA LEU A 93 -11.07 17.56 1.78
C LEU A 93 -11.05 16.07 2.10
N HIS A 94 -11.98 15.60 2.95
CA HIS A 94 -12.08 14.18 3.28
C HIS A 94 -12.56 13.34 2.09
N LEU A 95 -13.43 13.89 1.23
CA LEU A 95 -13.81 13.25 -0.03
C LEU A 95 -12.59 13.10 -0.97
N ALA A 96 -11.78 14.14 -1.12
CA ALA A 96 -10.57 14.08 -1.93
C ALA A 96 -9.56 13.06 -1.37
N LEU A 97 -9.39 13.01 -0.05
CA LEU A 97 -8.55 12.01 0.63
C LEU A 97 -9.04 10.58 0.36
N PHE A 98 -10.35 10.35 0.46
CA PHE A 98 -10.95 9.07 0.11
C PHE A 98 -10.70 8.69 -1.34
N ILE A 99 -10.98 9.59 -2.29
CA ILE A 99 -10.74 9.32 -3.72
C ILE A 99 -9.26 8.99 -3.98
N GLY A 100 -8.34 9.77 -3.40
CA GLY A 100 -6.90 9.53 -3.55
C GLY A 100 -6.48 8.16 -3.04
N SER A 101 -6.86 7.80 -1.82
CA SER A 101 -6.53 6.50 -1.23
C SER A 101 -7.19 5.32 -1.97
N PHE A 102 -8.40 5.51 -2.49
CA PHE A 102 -9.09 4.49 -3.29
C PHE A 102 -8.40 4.24 -4.63
N LEU A 103 -7.92 5.30 -5.30
CA LEU A 103 -7.12 5.17 -6.52
C LEU A 103 -5.80 4.43 -6.27
N VAL A 104 -5.14 4.70 -5.13
CA VAL A 104 -3.92 3.97 -4.72
C VAL A 104 -4.22 2.48 -4.49
N LEU A 105 -5.35 2.16 -3.85
CA LEU A 105 -5.79 0.76 -3.69
C LEU A 105 -5.99 0.07 -5.05
N ILE A 106 -6.69 0.72 -5.99
CA ILE A 106 -6.89 0.18 -7.35
C ILE A 106 -5.54 -0.07 -8.02
N SER A 107 -4.62 0.90 -7.95
CA SER A 107 -3.27 0.74 -8.49
C SER A 107 -2.53 -0.44 -7.86
N GLY A 108 -2.61 -0.62 -6.54
CA GLY A 108 -2.01 -1.77 -5.85
C GLY A 108 -2.56 -3.11 -6.32
N VAL A 109 -3.88 -3.21 -6.52
CA VAL A 109 -4.53 -4.44 -7.03
C VAL A 109 -4.08 -4.75 -8.46
N ILE A 110 -3.94 -3.72 -9.31
CA ILE A 110 -3.44 -3.88 -10.68
C ILE A 110 -1.99 -4.39 -10.66
N PHE A 111 -1.11 -3.79 -9.86
CA PHE A 111 0.28 -4.24 -9.77
C PHE A 111 0.42 -5.65 -9.19
N LEU A 112 -0.39 -6.01 -8.18
CA LEU A 112 -0.43 -7.38 -7.67
C LEU A 112 -0.87 -8.37 -8.77
N SER A 113 -1.87 -8.00 -9.57
CA SER A 113 -2.32 -8.82 -10.69
C SER A 113 -1.21 -9.02 -11.73
N ILE A 114 -0.46 -7.97 -12.06
CA ILE A 114 0.70 -8.06 -12.94
C ILE A 114 1.76 -8.99 -12.33
N ALA A 115 2.11 -8.84 -11.04
CA ALA A 115 3.10 -9.70 -10.39
C ALA A 115 2.70 -11.20 -10.39
N ILE A 116 1.40 -11.49 -10.29
CA ILE A 116 0.87 -12.86 -10.38
C ILE A 116 0.96 -13.39 -11.83
N MET A 117 0.66 -12.56 -12.81
CA MET A 117 0.62 -12.95 -14.23
C MET A 117 1.98 -12.96 -14.92
N ASP A 118 2.94 -12.16 -14.44
CA ASP A 118 4.26 -11.99 -15.04
C ASP A 118 5.21 -13.14 -14.64
N GLU A 119 4.91 -14.34 -15.14
CA GLU A 119 5.74 -15.52 -14.95
C GLU A 119 7.09 -15.41 -15.65
N ASN A 120 7.27 -14.51 -16.62
CA ASN A 120 8.50 -14.41 -17.40
C ASN A 120 9.40 -13.24 -17.03
N ILE A 121 8.97 -12.35 -16.13
CA ILE A 121 9.64 -11.07 -15.85
C ILE A 121 9.75 -10.26 -17.15
N ASP A 122 8.63 -10.18 -17.87
CA ASP A 122 8.51 -9.39 -19.10
C ASP A 122 8.36 -7.90 -18.77
N VAL A 123 7.95 -7.56 -17.55
CA VAL A 123 7.74 -6.18 -17.09
C VAL A 123 8.53 -5.91 -15.82
N GLU A 124 9.38 -4.88 -15.86
CA GLU A 124 10.06 -4.41 -14.64
C GLU A 124 9.06 -3.66 -13.74
N LEU A 125 8.71 -4.27 -12.61
CA LEU A 125 7.92 -3.63 -11.57
C LEU A 125 8.84 -2.86 -10.62
N ALA A 126 9.13 -1.61 -10.98
CA ALA A 126 9.80 -0.68 -10.08
C ALA A 126 8.82 -0.16 -9.01
N PHE A 127 9.33 -0.01 -7.79
CA PHE A 127 8.61 0.62 -6.67
C PHE A 127 8.66 2.15 -6.85
N ASN A 128 7.73 2.69 -7.63
CA ASN A 128 7.64 4.13 -7.95
C ASN A 128 6.83 4.90 -6.90
#